data_AF-A0A7W4EBR0-F1
#
_entry.id   AF-A0A7W4EBR0-F1
#
_cell.length_a   1.000
_cell.length_b   1.000
_cell.length_c   1.000
_cell.angle_alpha   90.00
_cell.angle_beta   90.00
_cell.angle_gamma   90.00
#
_symmetry.space_group_name_H-M   'P 1'
#
loop_
_entity.id
_entity.type
_entity.pdbx_description
1 polymer ?
#
loop_
_entity_poly.entity_id
_entity_poly.type
_entity_poly.pdbx_seq_one_letter_code
_entity_poly.pdbx_strand_id
1 'polypeptide(L)'
;MIGLDNVGGFQEVVLYGLGGLVLVICGGCIYAFFRAIFFFIFSKGDEKQIKAAWDSIRYMILGMFLTVMLIFVSPSLLKFMHLQGAENYTPRQIFTYMGKILGHLGKLGNFIKDSQVQNQYNGDLYYKDLTPRTSAL
;
A
#
# COMPACT_ATOMS: atom_id res chain seq x y z
N MET A 1 8.97 -27.71 -26.49
CA MET A 1 8.05 -26.56 -26.34
C MET A 1 8.33 -25.91 -24.99
N ILE A 2 9.20 -24.90 -24.98
CA ILE A 2 9.51 -24.06 -23.80
C ILE A 2 9.43 -22.64 -24.36
N GLY A 3 8.33 -21.92 -24.14
CA GLY A 3 8.20 -20.60 -24.79
C GLY A 3 6.89 -19.83 -24.62
N LEU A 4 5.83 -20.39 -24.04
CA LEU A 4 4.55 -19.67 -23.89
C LEU A 4 4.22 -19.22 -22.47
N ASP A 5 4.84 -19.79 -21.42
CA ASP A 5 4.52 -19.42 -20.03
C ASP A 5 5.40 -18.29 -19.46
N ASN A 6 6.58 -18.04 -20.07
CA ASN A 6 7.51 -17.00 -19.60
C ASN A 6 7.11 -15.58 -20.00
N VAL A 7 6.31 -15.42 -21.06
CA VAL A 7 6.01 -14.10 -21.65
C VAL A 7 4.95 -13.35 -20.85
N GLY A 8 3.89 -14.05 -20.41
CA GLY A 8 2.85 -13.46 -19.55
C GLY A 8 3.36 -13.17 -18.14
N GLY A 9 4.09 -14.11 -17.54
CA GLY A 9 4.58 -13.97 -16.16
C GLY A 9 5.55 -12.81 -15.97
N PHE A 10 6.48 -12.59 -16.91
CA PHE A 10 7.46 -11.50 -16.80
C PHE A 10 6.80 -10.12 -16.90
N GLN A 11 5.81 -9.96 -17.80
CA GLN A 11 5.06 -8.71 -17.93
C GLN A 11 4.32 -8.36 -16.64
N GLU A 12 3.65 -9.34 -16.05
CA GLU A 12 2.92 -9.17 -14.78
C GLU A 12 3.85 -8.79 -13.64
N VAL A 13 5.01 -9.43 -13.51
CA VAL A 13 6.01 -9.10 -12.46
C VAL A 13 6.46 -7.64 -12.56
N VAL A 14 6.74 -7.15 -13.76
CA VAL A 14 7.13 -5.76 -13.98
C VAL A 14 6.00 -4.79 -13.63
N LEU A 15 4.75 -5.11 -14.00
CA LEU A 15 3.57 -4.31 -13.66
C LEU A 15 3.27 -4.29 -12.15
N TYR A 16 3.43 -5.42 -11.47
CA TYR A 16 3.35 -5.51 -10.01
C TYR A 16 4.45 -4.71 -9.33
N GLY A 17 5.69 -4.76 -9.85
CA GLY A 17 6.80 -3.97 -9.35
C GLY A 17 6.57 -2.47 -9.49
N LEU A 18 6.12 -2.02 -10.66
CA LEU A 18 5.77 -0.62 -10.93
C LEU A 18 4.59 -0.14 -10.09
N GLY A 19 3.52 -0.93 -10.02
CA GLY A 19 2.35 -0.63 -9.19
C GLY A 19 2.71 -0.55 -7.70
N GLY A 20 3.57 -1.46 -7.22
CA GLY A 20 4.09 -1.46 -5.86
C GLY A 20 4.94 -0.23 -5.55
N LEU A 21 5.84 0.14 -6.46
CA LEU A 21 6.67 1.34 -6.30
C LEU A 21 5.82 2.62 -6.21
N VAL A 22 4.82 2.75 -7.09
CA VAL A 22 3.85 3.86 -7.06
C VAL A 22 3.07 3.88 -5.74
N LEU A 23 2.65 2.72 -5.23
CA LEU A 23 1.97 2.63 -3.93
C LEU A 23 2.83 3.11 -2.77
N VAL A 24 4.10 2.76 -2.74
CA VAL A 24 5.03 3.20 -1.68
C VAL A 24 5.18 4.72 -1.71
N ILE A 25 5.32 5.32 -2.90
CA ILE A 25 5.41 6.77 -3.07
C ILE A 25 4.10 7.43 -2.62
N CYS A 26 2.94 6.94 -3.06
CA CYS A 26 1.64 7.44 -2.66
C CYS A 26 1.41 7.33 -1.14
N GLY A 27 1.79 6.21 -0.53
CA GLY A 27 1.76 6.03 0.92
C GLY A 27 2.66 7.02 1.66
N GLY A 28 3.86 7.28 1.12
CA GLY A 28 4.77 8.31 1.61
C GLY A 28 4.19 9.72 1.55
N CYS A 29 3.48 10.07 0.47
CA CYS A 29 2.78 11.35 0.35
C CYS A 29 1.69 11.50 1.41
N ILE A 30 0.88 10.46 1.63
CA ILE A 30 -0.18 10.44 2.65
C ILE A 30 0.43 10.60 4.06
N TYR A 31 1.52 9.87 4.33
CA TYR A 31 2.23 10.01 5.60
C TYR A 31 2.78 11.43 5.81
N ALA A 32 3.41 12.01 4.79
CA ALA A 32 3.92 13.38 4.83
C ALA A 32 2.79 14.41 5.08
N PHE A 33 1.61 14.17 4.49
CA PHE A 33 0.42 15.00 4.70
C PHE A 33 -0.09 14.95 6.15
N PHE A 34 -0.27 13.76 6.72
CA PHE A 34 -0.68 13.61 8.12
C PHE A 34 0.36 14.18 9.09
N ARG A 35 1.65 13.98 8.80
CA ARG A 35 2.76 14.57 9.55
C ARG A 35 2.68 16.11 9.51
N ALA A 36 2.43 16.71 8.34
CA ALA A 36 2.28 18.15 8.19
C ALA A 36 1.11 18.69 9.04
N ILE A 37 -0.06 18.03 9.00
CA ILE A 37 -1.23 18.40 9.81
C ILE A 37 -0.90 18.33 11.31
N PHE A 38 -0.22 17.26 11.75
CA PHE A 38 0.19 17.11 13.14
C PHE A 38 1.08 18.27 13.61
N PHE A 39 2.14 18.60 12.85
CA PHE A 39 3.01 19.73 13.18
C PHE A 39 2.29 21.08 13.12
N PHE A 40 1.32 21.24 12.23
CA PHE A 40 0.55 22.47 12.13
C PHE A 40 -0.34 22.69 13.36
N ILE A 41 -1.01 21.65 13.85
CA ILE A 41 -1.89 21.73 15.03
C ILE A 41 -1.08 21.94 16.32
N PHE A 42 0.05 21.23 16.47
CA PHE A 42 0.90 21.35 17.66
C PHE A 42 1.81 22.56 17.69
N SER A 43 1.93 23.28 16.57
CA SER A 43 2.81 24.44 16.44
C SER A 43 2.50 25.54 17.47
N LYS A 44 1.24 25.83 17.82
CA LYS A 44 0.85 26.95 18.70
C LYS A 44 1.57 28.29 18.38
N GLY A 45 2.04 28.51 17.14
CA GLY A 45 2.81 29.69 16.74
C GLY A 45 4.34 29.54 16.78
N ASP A 46 4.89 28.37 17.14
CA ASP A 46 6.34 28.08 17.07
C ASP A 46 6.79 27.97 15.60
N GLU A 47 7.61 28.93 15.17
CA GLU A 47 8.15 29.04 13.81
C GLU A 47 8.88 27.77 13.35
N LYS A 48 9.51 27.02 14.28
CA LYS A 48 10.23 25.78 13.94
C LYS A 48 9.28 24.70 13.44
N GLN A 49 8.12 24.57 14.08
CA GLN A 49 7.11 23.58 13.71
C GLN A 49 6.37 23.99 12.44
N ILE A 50 6.12 25.30 12.25
CA ILE A 50 5.56 25.84 11.00
C ILE A 50 6.49 25.52 9.82
N LYS A 51 7.80 25.71 9.99
CA LYS A 51 8.79 25.39 8.96
C LYS A 51 8.86 23.90 8.66
N ALA A 52 8.76 23.04 9.68
CA ALA A 52 8.72 21.59 9.50
C ALA A 52 7.44 21.10 8.79
N ALA A 53 6.28 21.72 9.08
CA ALA A 53 5.04 21.46 8.37
C ALA A 53 5.16 21.85 6.89
N TRP A 54 5.75 23.01 6.60
CA TRP A 54 6.04 23.45 5.23
C TRP A 54 6.96 22.52 4.48
N ASP A 55 8.01 22.01 5.12
CA ASP A 55 8.93 21.03 4.52
C ASP A 55 8.19 19.73 4.18
N SER A 56 7.32 19.27 5.08
CA SER A 56 6.46 18.11 4.85
C SER A 56 5.50 18.30 3.65
N ILE A 57 4.93 19.51 3.49
CA ILE A 57 4.11 19.87 2.31
C ILE A 57 4.94 19.86 1.02
N ARG A 58 6.19 20.37 1.07
CA ARG A 58 7.09 20.32 -0.10
C ARG A 58 7.42 18.88 -0.50
N TYR A 59 7.69 18.00 0.45
CA TYR A 59 7.91 16.58 0.16
C TYR A 59 6.65 15.91 -0.40
N MET A 60 5.45 16.28 0.04
CA MET A 60 4.21 15.80 -0.55
C MET A 60 4.07 16.23 -2.02
N ILE A 61 4.34 17.50 -2.33
CA ILE A 61 4.26 18.02 -3.71
C ILE A 61 5.33 17.35 -4.59
N LEU A 62 6.56 17.23 -4.11
CA LEU A 62 7.64 16.53 -4.81
C LEU A 62 7.31 15.05 -5.03
N GLY A 63 6.73 14.39 -4.03
CA GLY A 63 6.27 13.02 -4.13
C GLY A 63 5.20 12.86 -5.20
N MET A 64 4.18 13.73 -5.23
CA MET A 64 3.16 13.71 -6.29
C MET A 64 3.75 13.96 -7.68
N PHE A 65 4.66 14.93 -7.80
CA PHE A 65 5.36 15.20 -9.06
C PHE A 65 6.15 13.97 -9.53
N LEU A 66 6.90 13.33 -8.63
CA LEU A 66 7.63 12.09 -8.90
C LEU A 66 6.68 10.98 -9.35
N THR A 67 5.52 10.81 -8.72
CA THR A 67 4.53 9.80 -9.11
C THR A 67 4.02 10.01 -10.53
N VAL A 68 3.67 11.26 -10.88
CA VAL A 68 3.23 11.61 -12.24
C VAL A 68 4.35 11.34 -13.26
N MET A 69 5.56 11.83 -12.97
CA MET A 69 6.75 11.56 -13.78
C MET A 69 6.93 10.06 -14.00
N LEU A 70 6.88 9.26 -12.94
CA LEU A 70 7.11 7.82 -13.01
C LEU A 70 6.03 7.12 -13.83
N ILE A 71 4.75 7.48 -13.68
CA ILE A 71 3.65 6.88 -14.44
C ILE A 71 3.75 7.18 -15.94
N PHE A 72 4.26 8.34 -16.34
CA PHE A 72 4.39 8.73 -17.75
C PHE A 72 5.73 8.31 -18.38
N VAL A 73 6.82 8.36 -17.60
CA VAL A 73 8.17 8.03 -18.07
C VAL A 73 8.40 6.53 -18.06
N SER A 74 7.87 5.78 -17.08
CA SER A 74 8.03 4.32 -17.03
C SER A 74 7.56 3.60 -18.29
N PRO A 75 6.36 3.82 -18.86
CA PRO A 75 5.96 3.13 -20.09
C PRO A 75 6.87 3.51 -21.27
N SER A 76 7.36 4.75 -21.31
CA SER A 76 8.27 5.23 -22.36
C SER A 76 9.65 4.57 -22.26
N LEU A 77 10.21 4.45 -21.05
CA LEU A 77 11.49 3.77 -20.80
C LEU A 77 11.39 2.27 -21.08
N LEU A 78 10.30 1.62 -20.65
CA LEU A 78 10.09 0.20 -20.89
C LEU A 78 9.92 -0.10 -22.40
N LYS A 79 9.27 0.79 -23.15
CA LYS A 79 9.20 0.73 -24.62
C LYS A 79 10.57 0.89 -25.27
N PHE A 80 11.38 1.83 -24.77
CA PHE A 80 12.73 2.07 -25.29
C PHE A 80 13.69 0.88 -25.08
N MET A 81 13.53 0.15 -23.98
CA MET A 81 14.31 -1.07 -23.70
C MET A 81 13.86 -2.30 -24.51
N HIS A 82 12.91 -2.17 -25.44
CA HIS A 82 12.32 -3.26 -26.22
C HIS A 82 11.84 -4.43 -25.36
N LEU A 83 11.33 -4.15 -24.15
CA LEU A 83 10.80 -5.18 -23.28
C LEU A 83 9.57 -5.83 -23.92
N GLN A 84 9.53 -7.16 -23.90
CA GLN A 84 8.40 -7.93 -24.45
C GLN A 84 7.10 -7.53 -23.74
N GLY A 85 6.04 -7.19 -24.50
CA GLY A 85 4.80 -6.65 -23.95
C GLY A 85 4.79 -5.13 -23.74
N ALA A 86 5.75 -4.40 -24.32
CA ALA A 86 5.91 -2.93 -24.33
C ALA A 86 4.58 -2.13 -24.49
N GLU A 87 3.66 -2.66 -25.29
CA GLU A 87 2.37 -2.04 -25.64
C GLU A 87 1.36 -2.07 -24.48
N ASN A 88 1.50 -3.05 -23.59
CA ASN A 88 0.62 -3.24 -22.45
C ASN A 88 1.01 -2.37 -21.25
N TYR A 89 2.26 -1.92 -21.18
CA TYR A 89 2.69 -0.97 -20.14
C TYR A 89 2.06 0.39 -20.42
N THR A 90 0.87 0.57 -19.84
CA THR A 90 0.09 1.79 -19.87
C THR A 90 -0.21 2.23 -18.44
N PRO A 91 -0.38 3.54 -18.19
CA PRO A 91 -0.80 4.05 -16.89
C PRO A 91 -2.01 3.30 -16.33
N ARG A 92 -2.99 2.99 -17.20
CA ARG A 92 -4.20 2.24 -16.84
C ARG A 92 -3.89 0.86 -16.25
N GLN A 93 -2.94 0.13 -16.85
CA GLN A 93 -2.54 -1.17 -16.31
C GLN A 93 -1.82 -1.01 -14.97
N ILE A 94 -0.90 -0.05 -14.83
CA ILE A 94 -0.21 0.22 -13.55
C ILE A 94 -1.23 0.47 -12.42
N PHE A 95 -2.25 1.30 -12.67
CA PHE A 95 -3.34 1.53 -11.71
C PHE A 95 -4.19 0.28 -11.42
N THR A 96 -4.40 -0.57 -12.44
CA THR A 96 -5.13 -1.83 -12.26
C THR A 96 -4.36 -2.79 -11.35
N TYR A 97 -3.05 -2.95 -11.57
CA TYR A 97 -2.19 -3.78 -10.72
C TYR A 97 -2.04 -3.22 -9.31
N MET A 98 -1.95 -1.89 -9.19
CA MET A 98 -2.04 -1.21 -7.90
C MET A 98 -3.33 -1.56 -7.14
N GLY A 99 -4.48 -1.52 -7.82
CA GLY A 99 -5.77 -1.93 -7.25
C GLY A 99 -5.80 -3.39 -6.86
N LYS A 100 -5.19 -4.28 -7.65
CA LYS A 100 -5.04 -5.70 -7.29
C LYS A 100 -4.22 -5.87 -6.00
N ILE A 101 -3.09 -5.19 -5.87
CA ILE A 101 -2.23 -5.24 -4.67
C ILE A 101 -3.03 -4.81 -3.42
N LEU A 102 -3.72 -3.67 -3.50
CA LEU A 102 -4.56 -3.19 -2.39
C LEU A 102 -5.71 -4.16 -2.07
N GLY A 103 -6.33 -4.74 -3.08
CA GLY A 103 -7.38 -5.75 -2.92
C GLY A 103 -6.88 -7.02 -2.23
N HIS A 104 -5.67 -7.48 -2.54
CA HIS A 104 -5.04 -8.61 -1.85
C HIS A 104 -4.77 -8.28 -0.38
N LEU A 105 -4.24 -7.09 -0.07
CA LEU A 105 -4.02 -6.64 1.30
C LEU A 105 -5.33 -6.53 2.10
N GLY A 106 -6.41 -6.02 1.48
CA GLY A 106 -7.73 -5.94 2.12
C GLY A 106 -8.33 -7.31 2.42
N LYS A 107 -8.17 -8.27 1.51
CA LYS A 107 -8.62 -9.67 1.74
C LYS A 107 -7.84 -10.35 2.87
N LEU A 108 -6.53 -10.11 2.98
CA LEU A 108 -5.73 -10.59 4.11
C LEU A 108 -6.22 -9.99 5.44
N GLY A 109 -6.58 -8.71 5.46
CA GLY A 109 -7.17 -8.07 6.63
C GLY A 109 -8.49 -8.70 7.07
N ASN A 110 -9.37 -9.02 6.12
CA ASN A 110 -10.62 -9.72 6.41
C ASN A 110 -10.38 -11.14 6.94
N PHE A 111 -9.45 -11.89 6.34
CA PHE A 111 -9.10 -13.23 6.79
C PHE A 111 -8.54 -13.25 8.23
N ILE A 112 -7.70 -12.26 8.59
CA ILE A 112 -7.17 -12.14 9.95
C ILE A 112 -8.29 -11.83 10.94
N LYS A 113 -9.24 -10.96 10.57
CA LYS A 113 -10.39 -10.64 11.41
C LYS A 113 -11.30 -11.85 11.63
N ASP A 114 -11.59 -12.59 10.56
CA ASP A 114 -12.40 -13.81 10.63
C ASP A 114 -11.69 -14.90 11.45
N SER A 115 -10.36 -15.00 11.31
CA SER A 115 -9.53 -15.90 12.12
C SER A 115 -9.50 -15.51 13.60
N GLN A 116 -9.53 -14.21 13.92
CA GLN A 116 -9.63 -13.74 15.31
C GLN A 116 -11.00 -14.02 15.91
N VAL A 117 -12.08 -13.78 15.17
CA VAL A 117 -13.45 -14.10 15.60
C VAL A 117 -13.57 -15.61 15.83
N GLN A 118 -13.08 -16.44 14.90
CA GLN A 118 -13.15 -17.89 15.04
C GLN A 118 -12.29 -18.43 16.19
N ASN A 119 -11.10 -17.86 16.43
CA ASN A 119 -10.30 -18.19 17.61
C ASN A 119 -10.96 -17.73 18.91
N GLN A 120 -11.66 -16.60 18.91
CA GLN A 120 -12.39 -16.12 20.08
C GLN A 120 -13.62 -16.98 20.38
N TYR A 121 -14.36 -17.42 19.35
CA TYR A 121 -15.43 -18.42 19.49
C TYR A 121 -14.91 -19.75 20.03
N ASN A 122 -13.82 -20.27 19.46
CA ASN A 122 -13.21 -21.50 19.96
C ASN A 122 -12.70 -21.33 21.40
N GLY A 123 -12.04 -20.22 21.72
CA GLY A 123 -11.57 -19.92 23.08
C GLY A 123 -12.71 -19.84 24.11
N ASP A 124 -13.82 -19.20 23.77
CA ASP A 124 -15.00 -19.11 24.65
C ASP A 124 -15.67 -20.48 24.85
N LEU A 125 -15.62 -21.37 23.86
CA LEU A 125 -16.08 -22.76 23.98
C LEU A 125 -15.18 -23.62 24.86
N TYR A 126 -13.85 -23.49 24.76
CA TYR A 126 -12.90 -24.34 25.51
C TYR A 126 -12.66 -23.87 26.96
N TYR A 127 -12.82 -22.57 27.26
CA TYR A 127 -12.59 -22.03 28.61
C TYR A 127 -13.85 -21.85 29.45
N LYS A 128 -15.06 -22.01 28.88
CA LYS A 128 -16.32 -21.95 29.64
C LYS A 128 -16.39 -22.99 30.75
N ASP A 129 -15.87 -24.19 30.49
CA ASP A 129 -15.87 -25.32 31.41
C ASP A 129 -14.69 -25.31 32.41
N LEU A 130 -13.79 -24.33 32.32
CA LEU A 130 -12.63 -24.18 33.21
C LEU A 130 -12.81 -23.06 34.25
N THR A 131 -13.96 -22.37 34.29
CA THR A 131 -14.29 -21.57 35.48
C THR A 131 -14.66 -22.55 36.61
N PRO A 132 -13.85 -22.69 37.67
CA PRO A 132 -14.27 -23.49 38.80
C PRO A 132 -15.53 -22.82 39.37
N ARG A 133 -16.56 -23.61 39.67
CA ARG A 133 -17.66 -23.20 40.55
C ARG A 133 -17.09 -22.86 41.93
N THR A 134 -16.53 -21.66 42.08
CA THR A 134 -16.13 -21.11 43.37
C THR A 134 -16.86 -19.79 43.57
N SER A 135 -18.11 -19.90 44.00
CA SER A 135 -18.75 -19.01 44.98
C SER A 135 -20.25 -19.34 45.07
N ALA A 136 -20.57 -20.35 45.87
CA ALA A 136 -21.89 -20.49 46.48
C ALA A 136 -21.66 -21.04 47.90
N LEU A 137 -21.14 -20.14 48.74
CA LEU A 137 -21.36 -20.14 50.18
C LEU A 137 -22.48 -19.13 50.44
#